data_AF-A0A0Q8CNL2-F1
#
_entry.id   AF-A0A0Q8CNL2-F1
#
_cell.length_a   1.000
_cell.length_b   1.000
_cell.length_c   1.000
_cell.angle_alpha   90.00
_cell.angle_beta   90.00
_cell.angle_gamma   90.00
#
_symmetry.space_group_name_H-M   'P 1'
#
loop_
_entity.id
_entity.type
_entity.pdbx_description
1 polymer ?
#
loop_
_entity_poly.entity_id
_entity_poly.type
_entity_poly.pdbx_seq_one_letter_code
_entity_poly.pdbx_strand_id
1 'polypeptide(L)'
;MNAQIDPDRVRGQAQRPSFADEVRGQGALPVDMTLAKLMRDVYDYDRSGSQEGVGPWKPLGEDELRKVGIDPTLLKNQSSGFLAVVYGDGQGRHVLAYSGTDEAKDWLTNFGQGLGFETSQYNQAMALARQAKVAFGQDMVITGHSLGGGLAAAAAVATDTPAVTFNASGVHDKTLERVGLDPDAVKREAGQGLIRRYAVDNEILTELQENKPIIRHLMPDALGHKIELPDPDPLSFWQKLNPVKSIKHGVEMHYIDSVIEAQEKVFGKDFETRNARMNDPAHPANPLYRQSYDGVQGHAAARGLNGAQTEQLAGALALEAQRGGLNRVDQVVFGEDGRRAFAVEGQRPESQRVAHVDVASGREQPLAQSSEQSLQLAQRTAAAAPALEPQLSAARGR
;
A
#
# COMPACT_ATOMS: atom_id res chain seq x y z
N MET A 1 -51.95 5.67 16.29
CA MET A 1 -50.66 6.38 16.12
C MET A 1 -49.76 5.50 15.29
N ASN A 2 -49.78 5.69 13.96
CA ASN A 2 -48.89 4.98 13.04
C ASN A 2 -47.75 5.94 12.71
N ALA A 3 -46.56 5.66 13.24
CA ALA A 3 -45.35 6.36 12.83
C ALA A 3 -45.04 5.96 11.38
N GLN A 4 -45.28 6.88 10.45
CA GLN A 4 -44.79 6.77 9.08
C GLN A 4 -43.25 6.81 9.15
N ILE A 5 -42.64 5.69 8.79
CA ILE A 5 -41.20 5.64 8.49
C ILE A 5 -41.04 6.40 7.18
N ASP A 6 -40.32 7.51 7.24
CA ASP A 6 -39.95 8.32 6.09
C ASP A 6 -39.09 7.48 5.11
N PRO A 7 -39.60 7.17 3.91
CA PRO A 7 -38.89 6.35 2.93
C PRO A 7 -37.66 7.04 2.33
N ASP A 8 -37.44 8.34 2.58
CA ASP A 8 -36.27 9.07 2.09
C ASP A 8 -35.03 8.94 2.98
N ARG A 9 -35.12 8.29 4.15
CA ARG A 9 -33.95 8.04 5.03
C ARG A 9 -33.01 6.94 4.53
N VAL A 10 -33.32 6.27 3.41
CA VAL A 10 -32.53 5.17 2.82
C VAL A 10 -31.92 5.55 1.47
N ARG A 11 -32.08 6.79 0.98
CA ARG A 11 -31.46 7.21 -0.29
C ARG A 11 -30.04 7.74 -0.08
N GLY A 12 -29.08 6.83 -0.21
CA GLY A 12 -27.81 7.05 -0.92
C GLY A 12 -26.96 8.24 -0.48
N GLN A 13 -26.36 8.16 0.71
CA GLN A 13 -24.97 8.64 0.80
C GLN A 13 -24.14 7.58 0.07
N ALA A 14 -23.50 7.95 -1.05
CA ALA A 14 -22.49 7.08 -1.63
C ALA A 14 -21.43 6.83 -0.55
N GLN A 15 -21.47 5.65 0.08
CA GLN A 15 -20.43 5.22 1.00
C GLN A 15 -19.12 5.31 0.25
N ARG A 16 -18.12 5.94 0.87
CA ARG A 16 -16.78 5.92 0.29
C ARG A 16 -16.39 4.46 0.05
N PRO A 17 -15.73 4.16 -1.08
CA PRO A 17 -15.20 2.83 -1.29
C PRO A 17 -14.33 2.44 -0.09
N SER A 18 -14.49 1.23 0.40
CA SER A 18 -13.62 0.69 1.44
C SER A 18 -12.20 0.54 0.91
N PHE A 19 -11.20 0.38 1.80
CA PHE A 19 -9.84 0.15 1.33
C PHE A 19 -9.74 -1.10 0.44
N ALA A 20 -10.51 -2.15 0.73
CA ALA A 20 -10.61 -3.31 -0.14
C ALA A 20 -11.18 -2.96 -1.52
N ASP A 21 -12.24 -2.16 -1.60
CA ASP A 21 -12.82 -1.75 -2.89
C ASP A 21 -11.84 -0.91 -3.72
N GLU A 22 -11.05 -0.05 -3.07
CA GLU A 22 -10.01 0.75 -3.72
C GLU A 22 -8.88 -0.12 -4.28
N VAL A 23 -8.56 -1.24 -3.61
CA VAL A 23 -7.47 -2.14 -4.00
C VAL A 23 -7.94 -3.24 -4.95
N ARG A 24 -9.22 -3.54 -5.10
CA ARG A 24 -9.68 -4.53 -6.09
C ARG A 24 -9.39 -4.08 -7.53
N GLY A 25 -9.19 -5.06 -8.41
CA GLY A 25 -9.00 -4.85 -9.85
C GLY A 25 -7.70 -5.43 -10.39
N GLN A 26 -7.56 -5.40 -11.71
CA GLN A 26 -6.44 -6.03 -12.42
C GLN A 26 -5.28 -5.05 -12.73
N GLY A 27 -5.56 -3.75 -12.77
CA GLY A 27 -4.57 -2.73 -13.08
C GLY A 27 -3.65 -2.41 -11.90
N ALA A 28 -2.38 -2.11 -12.19
CA ALA A 28 -1.41 -1.65 -11.20
C ALA A 28 -1.90 -0.38 -10.49
N LEU A 29 -1.77 -0.34 -9.16
CA LEU A 29 -2.15 0.81 -8.33
C LEU A 29 -0.94 1.37 -7.56
N PRO A 30 -0.92 2.67 -7.24
CA PRO A 30 0.13 3.28 -6.42
C PRO A 30 0.40 2.57 -5.08
N VAL A 31 -0.65 2.08 -4.42
CA VAL A 31 -0.54 1.35 -3.16
C VAL A 31 0.25 0.05 -3.32
N ASP A 32 0.28 -0.55 -4.51
CA ASP A 32 1.00 -1.81 -4.77
C ASP A 32 2.51 -1.64 -4.53
N MET A 33 3.07 -0.46 -4.82
CA MET A 33 4.48 -0.17 -4.56
C MET A 33 4.75 0.08 -3.05
N THR A 34 3.77 0.66 -2.33
CA THR A 34 3.82 0.73 -0.87
C THR A 34 3.79 -0.65 -0.23
N LEU A 35 2.95 -1.56 -0.74
CA LEU A 35 2.86 -2.94 -0.25
C LEU A 35 4.17 -3.71 -0.49
N ALA A 36 4.87 -3.46 -1.60
CA ALA A 36 6.20 -4.03 -1.83
C ALA A 36 7.24 -3.49 -0.83
N LYS A 37 7.24 -2.19 -0.54
CA LYS A 37 8.13 -1.60 0.48
C LYS A 37 7.83 -2.08 1.90
N LEU A 38 6.55 -2.32 2.23
CA LEU A 38 6.18 -2.94 3.50
C LEU A 38 6.76 -4.35 3.62
N MET A 39 6.81 -5.12 2.52
CA MET A 39 7.49 -6.42 2.55
C MET A 39 8.97 -6.31 2.89
N ARG A 40 9.68 -5.27 2.42
CA ARG A 40 11.06 -5.01 2.85
C ARG A 40 11.16 -4.75 4.37
N ASP A 41 10.26 -3.94 4.93
CA ASP A 41 10.20 -3.71 6.39
C ASP A 41 9.91 -5.01 7.18
N VAL A 42 9.07 -5.91 6.66
CA VAL A 42 8.86 -7.25 7.25
C VAL A 42 10.15 -8.07 7.29
N TYR A 43 10.96 -8.04 6.22
CA TYR A 43 12.25 -8.73 6.18
C TYR A 43 13.32 -8.07 7.08
N ASP A 44 13.30 -6.75 7.22
CA ASP A 44 14.17 -6.05 8.17
C ASP A 44 13.81 -6.42 9.62
N TYR A 45 12.51 -6.56 9.90
CA TYR A 45 12.01 -7.03 11.19
C TYR A 45 12.42 -8.48 11.49
N ASP A 46 12.33 -9.40 10.53
CA ASP A 46 12.71 -10.79 10.78
C ASP A 46 14.23 -10.93 11.05
N ARG A 47 15.06 -10.19 10.30
CA ARG A 47 16.52 -10.23 10.43
C ARG A 47 17.06 -9.52 11.67
N SER A 48 16.50 -8.37 12.02
CA SER A 48 17.10 -7.45 12.99
C SER A 48 16.19 -7.08 14.16
N GLY A 49 14.91 -7.44 14.09
CA GLY A 49 13.89 -6.94 15.01
C GLY A 49 13.51 -5.47 14.80
N SER A 50 14.11 -4.79 13.83
CA SER A 50 13.80 -3.39 13.49
C SER A 50 12.56 -3.32 12.63
N GLN A 51 11.62 -2.45 13.01
CA GLN A 51 10.37 -2.26 12.28
C GLN A 51 9.97 -0.79 12.31
N GLU A 52 10.18 -0.09 11.20
CA GLU A 52 9.95 1.36 11.11
C GLU A 52 8.63 1.68 10.39
N GLY A 53 8.14 0.74 9.58
CA GLY A 53 7.01 0.92 8.68
C GLY A 53 7.36 1.76 7.45
N VAL A 54 6.36 2.10 6.63
CA VAL A 54 6.54 2.81 5.35
C VAL A 54 5.60 3.99 5.27
N GLY A 55 6.15 5.22 5.28
CA GLY A 55 5.35 6.44 5.29
C GLY A 55 4.37 6.47 6.47
N PRO A 56 3.05 6.56 6.22
CA PRO A 56 2.03 6.57 7.28
C PRO A 56 1.78 5.19 7.89
N TRP A 57 2.18 4.11 7.21
CA TRP A 57 1.92 2.74 7.64
C TRP A 57 2.89 2.35 8.74
N LYS A 58 2.35 2.14 9.95
CA LYS A 58 3.12 1.69 11.11
C LYS A 58 2.67 0.29 11.54
N PRO A 59 3.59 -0.57 12.01
CA PRO A 59 3.21 -1.86 12.55
C PRO A 59 2.35 -1.67 13.81
N LEU A 60 1.30 -2.48 13.95
CA LEU A 60 0.50 -2.51 15.17
C LEU A 60 1.25 -3.26 16.26
N GLY A 61 1.39 -2.64 17.43
CA GLY A 61 1.94 -3.29 18.61
C GLY A 61 0.98 -4.34 19.20
N GLU A 62 1.50 -5.20 20.07
CA GLU A 62 0.70 -6.27 20.70
C GLU A 62 -0.57 -5.75 21.40
N ASP A 63 -0.48 -4.60 22.08
CA ASP A 63 -1.62 -4.02 22.79
C ASP A 63 -2.68 -3.46 21.84
N GLU A 64 -2.28 -2.96 20.66
CA GLU A 64 -3.21 -2.51 19.63
C GLU A 64 -3.94 -3.70 19.00
N LEU A 65 -3.22 -4.78 18.71
CA LEU A 65 -3.78 -6.03 18.22
C LEU A 65 -4.80 -6.63 19.21
N ARG A 66 -4.44 -6.72 20.50
CA ARG A 66 -5.34 -7.22 21.55
C ARG A 66 -6.62 -6.39 21.66
N LYS A 67 -6.53 -5.06 21.53
CA LYS A 67 -7.70 -4.16 21.58
C LYS A 67 -8.70 -4.43 20.46
N VAL A 68 -8.24 -4.86 19.30
CA VAL A 68 -9.10 -5.19 18.15
C VAL A 68 -9.43 -6.69 18.06
N GLY A 69 -9.04 -7.47 19.07
CA GLY A 69 -9.38 -8.89 19.18
C GLY A 69 -8.49 -9.83 18.37
N ILE A 70 -7.31 -9.37 17.93
CA ILE A 70 -6.30 -10.20 17.28
C ILE A 70 -5.31 -10.68 18.33
N ASP A 71 -5.07 -11.99 18.40
CA ASP A 71 -4.07 -12.58 19.29
C ASP A 71 -2.65 -12.38 18.71
N PRO A 72 -1.77 -11.59 19.38
CA PRO A 72 -0.41 -11.33 18.88
C PRO A 72 0.43 -12.60 18.71
N THR A 73 0.14 -13.68 19.44
CA THR A 73 0.89 -14.94 19.34
C THR A 73 0.69 -15.65 18.01
N LEU A 74 -0.37 -15.29 17.26
CA LEU A 74 -0.63 -15.82 15.94
C LEU A 74 0.27 -15.23 14.86
N LEU A 75 0.96 -14.10 15.12
CA LEU A 75 1.78 -13.42 14.13
C LEU A 75 3.13 -14.11 13.90
N LYS A 76 3.64 -14.92 14.84
CA LYS A 76 4.95 -15.58 14.69
C LYS A 76 4.92 -17.00 15.23
N ASN A 77 5.40 -17.96 14.44
CA ASN A 77 5.66 -19.33 14.87
C ASN A 77 7.04 -19.77 14.38
N GLN A 78 8.00 -19.80 15.31
CA GLN A 78 9.38 -20.17 15.02
C GLN A 78 9.52 -21.61 14.50
N SER A 79 8.64 -22.53 14.91
CA SER A 79 8.73 -23.93 14.49
C SER A 79 8.32 -24.13 13.02
N SER A 80 7.40 -23.31 12.52
CA SER A 80 7.01 -23.37 11.10
C SER A 80 7.74 -22.33 10.25
N GLY A 81 8.42 -21.36 10.85
CA GLY A 81 8.96 -20.19 10.14
C GLY A 81 7.88 -19.19 9.73
N PHE A 82 6.66 -19.31 10.27
CA PHE A 82 5.56 -18.40 9.98
C PHE A 82 5.82 -17.04 10.64
N LEU A 83 5.72 -15.98 9.84
CA LEU A 83 5.75 -14.60 10.32
C LEU A 83 4.75 -13.76 9.53
N ALA A 84 4.00 -12.94 10.26
CA ALA A 84 3.09 -11.95 9.74
C ALA A 84 3.22 -10.64 10.52
N VAL A 85 2.89 -9.54 9.86
CA VAL A 85 2.82 -8.21 10.45
C VAL A 85 1.50 -7.56 10.04
N VAL A 86 0.86 -6.87 10.97
CA VAL A 86 -0.28 -6.00 10.66
C VAL A 86 0.20 -4.55 10.70
N TYR A 87 0.02 -3.82 9.60
CA TYR A 87 0.26 -2.38 9.53
C TYR A 87 -1.06 -1.61 9.55
N GLY A 88 -1.04 -0.41 10.13
CA GLY A 88 -2.14 0.55 10.08
C GLY A 88 -1.63 1.93 9.68
N ASP A 89 -2.45 2.68 8.96
CA ASP A 89 -2.09 4.04 8.50
C ASP A 89 -2.53 5.16 9.46
N GLY A 90 -3.12 4.79 10.61
CA GLY A 90 -3.69 5.72 11.58
C GLY A 90 -5.02 6.38 11.16
N GLN A 91 -5.57 5.99 10.01
CA GLN A 91 -6.88 6.43 9.51
C GLN A 91 -7.90 5.29 9.40
N GLY A 92 -7.52 4.09 9.82
CA GLY A 92 -8.38 2.91 9.86
C GLY A 92 -8.16 1.93 8.70
N ARG A 93 -7.21 2.21 7.79
CA ARG A 93 -6.81 1.24 6.76
C ARG A 93 -5.71 0.34 7.31
N HIS A 94 -5.79 -0.95 6.98
CA HIS A 94 -4.88 -1.97 7.50
C HIS A 94 -4.28 -2.85 6.40
N VAL A 95 -3.06 -3.31 6.60
CA VAL A 95 -2.38 -4.27 5.72
C VAL A 95 -1.94 -5.47 6.55
N LEU A 96 -2.36 -6.67 6.17
CA LEU A 96 -1.84 -7.92 6.71
C LEU A 96 -0.75 -8.46 5.77
N ALA A 97 0.49 -8.42 6.22
CA ALA A 97 1.66 -8.81 5.44
C ALA A 97 2.21 -10.16 5.93
N TYR A 98 2.46 -11.10 5.01
CA TYR A 98 3.09 -12.38 5.31
C TYR A 98 4.52 -12.43 4.74
N SER A 99 5.49 -12.77 5.58
CA SER A 99 6.86 -12.97 5.11
C SER A 99 6.99 -14.27 4.31
N GLY A 100 7.98 -14.31 3.43
CA GLY A 100 8.54 -15.57 2.95
C GLY A 100 9.58 -16.13 3.93
N THR A 101 10.18 -17.26 3.60
CA THR A 101 11.28 -17.84 4.38
C THR A 101 12.54 -16.98 4.23
N ASP A 102 13.08 -16.47 5.36
CA ASP A 102 14.16 -15.47 5.41
C ASP A 102 15.59 -16.03 5.24
N GLU A 103 15.73 -17.32 4.93
CA GLU A 103 17.05 -17.91 4.63
C GLU A 103 17.41 -17.70 3.15
N ALA A 104 17.66 -16.45 2.80
CA ALA A 104 17.94 -15.93 1.46
C ALA A 104 18.92 -16.76 0.58
N LYS A 105 19.78 -17.62 1.16
CA LYS A 105 20.64 -18.53 0.38
C LYS A 105 20.05 -19.91 0.13
N ASP A 106 19.20 -20.41 1.02
CA ASP A 106 18.66 -21.77 1.01
C ASP A 106 17.14 -21.81 0.82
N TRP A 107 16.49 -20.66 0.66
CA TRP A 107 15.03 -20.57 0.51
C TRP A 107 14.51 -21.45 -0.65
N LEU A 108 15.25 -21.60 -1.75
CA LEU A 108 14.87 -22.48 -2.86
C LEU A 108 14.84 -23.95 -2.42
N THR A 109 15.85 -24.36 -1.66
CA THR A 109 15.97 -25.71 -1.08
C THR A 109 14.88 -25.94 -0.02
N ASN A 110 14.66 -24.96 0.85
CA ASN A 110 13.66 -24.99 1.91
C ASN A 110 12.23 -24.99 1.36
N PHE A 111 11.97 -24.25 0.28
CA PHE A 111 10.68 -24.22 -0.40
C PHE A 111 10.32 -25.60 -0.97
N GLY A 112 11.25 -26.25 -1.68
CA GLY A 112 11.03 -27.60 -2.20
C GLY A 112 10.89 -28.70 -1.14
N GLN A 113 11.54 -28.54 0.03
CA GLN A 113 11.40 -29.45 1.17
C GLN A 113 10.14 -29.16 2.02
N GLY A 114 9.57 -27.96 1.91
CA GLY A 114 8.51 -27.40 2.74
C GLY A 114 7.10 -27.89 2.42
N LEU A 115 6.87 -28.70 1.38
CA LEU A 115 5.54 -29.13 0.92
C LEU A 115 4.64 -29.74 2.03
N GLY A 116 5.23 -30.32 3.09
CA GLY A 116 4.50 -30.79 4.28
C GLY A 116 4.23 -29.71 5.35
N PHE A 117 5.15 -28.76 5.54
CA PHE A 117 5.05 -27.64 6.50
C PHE A 117 4.19 -26.48 5.98
N GLU A 118 4.16 -26.28 4.66
CA GLU A 118 3.32 -25.32 3.96
C GLU A 118 1.87 -25.41 4.43
N THR A 119 1.33 -26.62 4.54
CA THR A 119 -0.06 -26.83 5.00
C THR A 119 -0.35 -26.19 6.37
N SER A 120 0.63 -26.22 7.30
CA SER A 120 0.50 -25.56 8.61
C SER A 120 0.54 -24.04 8.46
N GLN A 121 1.51 -23.49 7.74
CA GLN A 121 1.62 -22.05 7.53
C GLN A 121 0.39 -21.49 6.79
N TYR A 122 -0.14 -22.20 5.80
CA TYR A 122 -1.39 -21.84 5.11
C TYR A 122 -2.58 -21.78 6.08
N ASN A 123 -2.68 -22.75 7.02
CA ASN A 123 -3.73 -22.71 8.04
C ASN A 123 -3.57 -21.53 9.00
N GLN A 124 -2.35 -21.26 9.44
CA GLN A 124 -2.04 -20.12 10.29
C GLN A 124 -2.37 -18.80 9.59
N ALA A 125 -1.99 -18.67 8.31
CA ALA A 125 -2.31 -17.51 7.48
C ALA A 125 -3.83 -17.28 7.40
N MET A 126 -4.59 -18.30 7.00
CA MET A 126 -6.05 -18.19 6.87
C MET A 126 -6.73 -17.91 8.21
N ALA A 127 -6.27 -18.51 9.32
CA ALA A 127 -6.82 -18.25 10.64
C ALA A 127 -6.58 -16.80 11.08
N LEU A 128 -5.36 -16.30 10.92
CA LEU A 128 -5.00 -14.92 11.22
C LEU A 128 -5.79 -13.93 10.33
N ALA A 129 -5.92 -14.23 9.03
CA ALA A 129 -6.70 -13.40 8.11
C ALA A 129 -8.17 -13.33 8.50
N ARG A 130 -8.78 -14.42 8.97
CA ARG A 130 -10.15 -14.41 9.48
C ARG A 130 -10.30 -13.52 10.72
N GLN A 131 -9.35 -13.56 11.65
CA GLN A 131 -9.37 -12.64 12.80
C GLN A 131 -9.22 -11.19 12.37
N ALA A 132 -8.28 -10.91 11.47
CA ALA A 132 -8.09 -9.58 10.91
C ALA A 132 -9.35 -9.10 10.16
N LYS A 133 -10.02 -9.98 9.41
CA LYS A 133 -11.27 -9.66 8.70
C LYS A 133 -12.41 -9.32 9.65
N VAL A 134 -12.50 -10.02 10.77
CA VAL A 134 -13.46 -9.69 11.84
C VAL A 134 -13.13 -8.34 12.48
N ALA A 135 -11.85 -8.04 12.70
CA ALA A 135 -11.40 -6.80 13.33
C ALA A 135 -11.55 -5.57 12.43
N PHE A 136 -11.23 -5.68 11.14
CA PHE A 136 -11.06 -4.54 10.24
C PHE A 136 -12.08 -4.48 9.09
N GLY A 137 -12.88 -5.54 8.88
CA GLY A 137 -13.91 -5.55 7.86
C GLY A 137 -13.36 -5.37 6.44
N GLN A 138 -13.89 -4.40 5.70
CA GLN A 138 -13.44 -4.09 4.34
C GLN A 138 -12.30 -3.05 4.30
N ASP A 139 -11.85 -2.53 5.44
CA ASP A 139 -10.75 -1.56 5.51
C ASP A 139 -9.39 -2.24 5.71
N MET A 140 -9.23 -3.43 5.13
CA MET A 140 -7.97 -4.16 5.11
C MET A 140 -7.67 -4.77 3.74
N VAL A 141 -6.38 -4.96 3.47
CA VAL A 141 -5.86 -5.73 2.34
C VAL A 141 -4.74 -6.65 2.79
N ILE A 142 -4.38 -7.60 1.93
CA ILE A 142 -3.36 -8.61 2.24
C ILE A 142 -2.18 -8.48 1.28
N THR A 143 -0.96 -8.68 1.78
CA THR A 143 0.25 -8.69 0.96
C THR A 143 1.19 -9.81 1.34
N GLY A 144 2.05 -10.20 0.41
CA GLY A 144 3.07 -11.21 0.65
C GLY A 144 4.04 -11.37 -0.50
N HIS A 145 5.22 -11.88 -0.18
CA HIS A 145 6.30 -12.12 -1.13
C HIS A 145 6.77 -13.58 -1.09
N SER A 146 7.15 -14.17 -2.23
CA SER A 146 7.66 -15.56 -2.29
C SER A 146 6.65 -16.57 -1.69
N LEU A 147 7.05 -17.39 -0.72
CA LEU A 147 6.14 -18.23 0.07
C LEU A 147 5.01 -17.43 0.72
N GLY A 148 5.34 -16.27 1.30
CA GLY A 148 4.36 -15.34 1.88
C GLY A 148 3.33 -14.85 0.88
N GLY A 149 3.68 -14.76 -0.41
CA GLY A 149 2.74 -14.46 -1.49
C GLY A 149 1.68 -15.55 -1.68
N GLY A 150 2.08 -16.82 -1.56
CA GLY A 150 1.15 -17.96 -1.55
C GLY A 150 0.23 -17.91 -0.34
N LEU A 151 0.79 -17.67 0.86
CA LEU A 151 0.03 -17.50 2.11
C LEU A 151 -1.00 -16.36 1.99
N ALA A 152 -0.57 -15.22 1.46
CA ALA A 152 -1.41 -14.06 1.17
C ALA A 152 -2.54 -14.41 0.22
N ALA A 153 -2.26 -15.14 -0.87
CA ALA A 153 -3.27 -15.55 -1.82
C ALA A 153 -4.31 -16.50 -1.23
N ALA A 154 -3.89 -17.49 -0.44
CA ALA A 154 -4.82 -18.39 0.24
C ALA A 154 -5.68 -17.64 1.29
N ALA A 155 -5.07 -16.73 2.05
CA ALA A 155 -5.76 -15.88 3.01
C ALA A 155 -6.79 -14.95 2.33
N ALA A 156 -6.43 -14.35 1.19
CA ALA A 156 -7.29 -13.49 0.39
C ALA A 156 -8.56 -14.20 -0.06
N VAL A 157 -8.41 -15.40 -0.63
CA VAL A 157 -9.54 -16.22 -1.07
C VAL A 157 -10.39 -16.67 0.13
N ALA A 158 -9.76 -17.10 1.23
CA ALA A 158 -10.48 -17.58 2.41
C ALA A 158 -11.33 -16.51 3.11
N THR A 159 -11.05 -15.23 2.86
CA THR A 159 -11.66 -14.07 3.53
C THR A 159 -12.34 -13.08 2.58
N ASP A 160 -12.35 -13.36 1.27
CA ASP A 160 -12.74 -12.41 0.23
C ASP A 160 -12.16 -11.00 0.48
N THR A 161 -10.85 -10.95 0.66
CA THR A 161 -10.09 -9.71 0.91
C THR A 161 -9.04 -9.58 -0.18
N PRO A 162 -8.94 -8.43 -0.86
CA PRO A 162 -8.01 -8.29 -1.97
C PRO A 162 -6.56 -8.40 -1.51
N ALA A 163 -5.74 -8.94 -2.40
CA ALA A 163 -4.32 -9.09 -2.16
C ALA A 163 -3.45 -8.60 -3.30
N VAL A 164 -2.26 -8.12 -2.94
CA VAL A 164 -1.19 -7.82 -3.87
C VAL A 164 0.02 -8.64 -3.45
N THR A 165 0.52 -9.47 -4.37
CA THR A 165 1.59 -10.40 -4.08
C THR A 165 2.77 -10.18 -5.02
N PHE A 166 3.97 -10.51 -4.56
CA PHE A 166 5.21 -10.22 -5.28
C PHE A 166 6.05 -11.49 -5.41
N ASN A 167 6.45 -11.85 -6.63
CA ASN A 167 7.17 -13.09 -6.95
C ASN A 167 6.57 -14.28 -6.20
N ALA A 168 5.24 -14.37 -6.21
CA ALA A 168 4.50 -15.24 -5.31
C ALA A 168 4.65 -16.71 -5.71
N SER A 169 4.74 -17.57 -4.70
CA SER A 169 4.60 -19.01 -4.87
C SER A 169 3.17 -19.42 -5.22
N GLY A 170 3.04 -20.59 -5.84
CA GLY A 170 1.75 -21.21 -6.12
C GLY A 170 1.02 -21.71 -4.89
N VAL A 171 -0.30 -21.78 -4.98
CA VAL A 171 -1.16 -22.45 -3.99
C VAL A 171 -1.66 -23.77 -4.59
N HIS A 172 -1.43 -24.88 -3.90
CA HIS A 172 -1.86 -26.19 -4.39
C HIS A 172 -3.37 -26.35 -4.28
N ASP A 173 -3.99 -26.94 -5.31
CA ASP A 173 -5.42 -27.27 -5.36
C ASP A 173 -5.92 -27.99 -4.09
N LYS A 174 -5.14 -28.93 -3.54
CA LYS A 174 -5.45 -29.61 -2.27
C LYS A 174 -5.63 -28.67 -1.08
N THR A 175 -4.89 -27.56 -1.05
CA THR A 175 -5.04 -26.54 -0.01
C THR A 175 -6.39 -25.84 -0.13
N LEU A 176 -6.82 -25.54 -1.36
CA LEU A 176 -8.12 -24.92 -1.67
C LEU A 176 -9.27 -25.88 -1.37
N GLU A 177 -9.17 -27.13 -1.83
CA GLU A 177 -10.16 -28.18 -1.59
C GLU A 177 -10.37 -28.45 -0.09
N ARG A 178 -9.28 -28.45 0.69
CA ARG A 178 -9.31 -28.69 2.14
C ARG A 178 -10.07 -27.60 2.91
N VAL A 179 -10.17 -26.40 2.36
CA VAL A 179 -11.00 -25.32 2.92
C VAL A 179 -12.36 -25.21 2.23
N GLY A 180 -12.73 -26.23 1.43
CA GLY A 180 -14.04 -26.35 0.81
C GLY A 180 -14.21 -25.53 -0.46
N LEU A 181 -13.12 -25.10 -1.10
CA LEU A 181 -13.16 -24.26 -2.30
C LEU A 181 -12.85 -25.08 -3.55
N ASP A 182 -13.56 -24.76 -4.64
CA ASP A 182 -13.27 -25.27 -5.98
C ASP A 182 -12.03 -24.55 -6.55
N PRO A 183 -10.90 -25.25 -6.80
CA PRO A 183 -9.68 -24.65 -7.32
C PRO A 183 -9.89 -23.86 -8.61
N ASP A 184 -10.75 -24.33 -9.51
CA ASP A 184 -10.96 -23.68 -10.81
C ASP A 184 -11.77 -22.40 -10.65
N ALA A 185 -12.79 -22.40 -9.79
CA ALA A 185 -13.52 -21.18 -9.44
C ALA A 185 -12.61 -20.15 -8.76
N VAL A 186 -11.80 -20.58 -7.79
CA VAL A 186 -10.86 -19.72 -7.08
C VAL A 186 -9.85 -19.08 -8.03
N LYS A 187 -9.24 -19.87 -8.94
CA LYS A 187 -8.27 -19.33 -9.92
C LYS A 187 -8.89 -18.26 -10.80
N ARG A 188 -10.14 -18.46 -11.25
CA ARG A 188 -10.88 -17.46 -12.04
C ARG A 188 -11.16 -16.20 -11.22
N GLU A 189 -11.69 -16.34 -10.01
CA GLU A 189 -12.06 -15.21 -9.15
C GLU A 189 -10.83 -14.40 -8.71
N ALA A 190 -9.77 -15.09 -8.27
CA ALA A 190 -8.48 -14.49 -7.98
C ALA A 190 -7.99 -13.61 -9.16
N GLY A 191 -8.07 -14.15 -10.38
CA GLY A 191 -7.68 -13.46 -11.61
C GLY A 191 -8.60 -12.33 -12.05
N GLN A 192 -9.84 -12.25 -11.55
CA GLN A 192 -10.83 -11.22 -11.91
C GLN A 192 -10.73 -9.94 -11.07
N GLY A 193 -9.63 -9.76 -10.33
CA GLY A 193 -9.34 -8.54 -9.58
C GLY A 193 -9.42 -8.70 -8.07
N LEU A 194 -9.57 -9.92 -7.54
CA LEU A 194 -9.32 -10.18 -6.13
C LEU A 194 -7.82 -10.15 -5.82
N ILE A 195 -6.97 -10.68 -6.70
CA ILE A 195 -5.52 -10.75 -6.48
C ILE A 195 -4.77 -10.16 -7.67
N ARG A 196 -3.89 -9.19 -7.40
CA ARG A 196 -2.80 -8.81 -8.32
C ARG A 196 -1.53 -9.53 -7.92
N ARG A 197 -0.85 -10.15 -8.89
CA ARG A 197 0.47 -10.75 -8.65
C ARG A 197 1.51 -10.11 -9.56
N TYR A 198 2.52 -9.52 -8.96
CA TYR A 198 3.69 -9.01 -9.66
C TYR A 198 4.72 -10.12 -9.79
N ALA A 199 5.27 -10.30 -10.98
CA ALA A 199 6.33 -11.26 -11.26
C ALA A 199 7.43 -10.57 -12.07
N VAL A 200 8.64 -10.56 -11.55
CA VAL A 200 9.83 -10.03 -12.24
C VAL A 200 10.28 -11.04 -13.30
N ASP A 201 10.56 -10.57 -14.51
CA ASP A 201 11.05 -11.44 -15.58
C ASP A 201 12.42 -12.06 -15.22
N ASN A 202 12.63 -13.32 -15.60
CA ASN A 202 13.81 -14.13 -15.25
C ASN A 202 14.01 -14.42 -13.76
N GLU A 203 13.02 -14.19 -12.90
CA GLU A 203 13.07 -14.70 -11.52
C GLU A 203 12.90 -16.23 -11.49
N ILE A 204 13.58 -16.87 -10.53
CA ILE A 204 13.80 -18.32 -10.52
C ILE A 204 12.50 -19.15 -10.41
N LEU A 205 11.47 -18.66 -9.74
CA LEU A 205 10.18 -19.36 -9.63
C LEU A 205 9.40 -19.30 -10.92
N THR A 206 9.28 -18.14 -11.57
CA THR A 206 8.63 -17.99 -12.88
C THR A 206 9.34 -18.87 -13.91
N GLU A 207 10.68 -18.90 -13.92
CA GLU A 207 11.43 -19.75 -14.85
C GLU A 207 11.22 -21.25 -14.57
N LEU A 208 11.18 -21.66 -13.29
CA LEU A 208 10.97 -23.06 -12.90
C LEU A 208 9.52 -23.53 -13.10
N GLN A 209 8.52 -22.65 -12.89
CA GLN A 209 7.09 -22.94 -13.04
C GLN A 209 6.65 -22.99 -14.52
N GLU A 210 7.17 -22.09 -15.36
CA GLU A 210 6.72 -21.96 -16.75
C GLU A 210 7.47 -22.90 -17.73
N ASN A 211 8.74 -23.27 -17.46
CA ASN A 211 9.57 -23.99 -18.44
C ASN A 211 9.82 -25.48 -18.18
N LYS A 212 9.35 -26.06 -17.06
CA LYS A 212 9.59 -27.48 -16.73
C LYS A 212 8.29 -28.21 -16.33
N PRO A 213 7.70 -29.06 -17.18
CA PRO A 213 6.44 -29.75 -16.90
C PRO A 213 6.46 -30.65 -15.65
N ILE A 214 7.63 -31.20 -15.29
CA ILE A 214 7.80 -31.99 -14.05
C ILE A 214 7.68 -31.11 -12.81
N ILE A 215 8.20 -29.88 -12.86
CA ILE A 215 8.18 -28.95 -11.72
C ILE A 215 6.81 -28.30 -11.58
N ARG A 216 6.10 -28.03 -12.69
CA ARG A 216 4.71 -27.55 -12.66
C ARG A 216 3.74 -28.47 -11.90
N HIS A 217 4.02 -29.78 -11.86
CA HIS A 217 3.24 -30.74 -11.07
C HIS A 217 3.56 -30.69 -9.56
N LEU A 218 4.72 -30.16 -9.21
CA LEU A 218 5.21 -30.01 -7.84
C LEU A 218 5.00 -28.59 -7.29
N MET A 219 4.99 -27.60 -8.18
CA MET A 219 4.85 -26.17 -7.89
C MET A 219 3.68 -25.62 -8.72
N PRO A 220 2.51 -25.44 -8.11
CA PRO A 220 1.34 -24.90 -8.79
C PRO A 220 1.59 -23.45 -9.25
N ASP A 221 0.72 -22.95 -10.12
CA ASP A 221 0.78 -21.56 -10.55
C ASP A 221 0.33 -20.62 -9.39
N ALA A 222 0.92 -19.43 -9.33
CA ALA A 222 0.49 -18.38 -8.42
C ALA A 222 -0.92 -17.88 -8.79
N LEU A 223 -1.77 -17.70 -7.78
CA LEU A 223 -3.13 -17.18 -7.94
C LEU A 223 -3.10 -15.68 -8.25
N GLY A 224 -4.06 -15.23 -9.07
CA GLY A 224 -4.26 -13.81 -9.36
C GLY A 224 -3.89 -13.38 -10.77
N HIS A 225 -4.23 -12.13 -11.09
CA HIS A 225 -3.90 -11.49 -12.35
C HIS A 225 -2.40 -11.14 -12.40
N LYS A 226 -1.66 -11.72 -13.35
CA LYS A 226 -0.22 -11.47 -13.52
C LYS A 226 0.01 -10.06 -14.07
N ILE A 227 0.82 -9.28 -13.36
CA ILE A 227 1.45 -8.05 -13.84
C ILE A 227 2.93 -8.36 -13.96
N GLU A 228 3.41 -8.46 -15.18
CA GLU A 228 4.81 -8.76 -15.46
C GLU A 228 5.65 -7.49 -15.31
N LEU A 229 6.77 -7.61 -14.60
CA LEU A 229 7.76 -6.56 -14.44
C LEU A 229 9.03 -6.95 -15.19
N PRO A 230 9.70 -6.02 -15.88
CA PRO A 230 10.96 -6.32 -16.55
C PRO A 230 12.05 -6.60 -15.52
N ASP A 231 13.03 -7.38 -15.93
CA ASP A 231 14.29 -7.50 -15.24
C ASP A 231 14.94 -6.10 -15.06
N PRO A 232 15.14 -5.62 -13.80
CA PRO A 232 15.76 -4.33 -13.55
C PRO A 232 17.24 -4.30 -13.98
N ASP A 233 17.96 -5.43 -13.91
CA ASP A 233 19.41 -5.56 -14.20
C ASP A 233 19.71 -6.72 -15.18
N PRO A 234 19.28 -6.65 -16.45
CA PRO A 234 19.33 -7.79 -17.35
C PRO A 234 20.76 -8.23 -17.67
N LEU A 235 21.02 -9.54 -17.50
CA LEU A 235 22.30 -10.14 -17.91
C LEU A 235 22.59 -9.95 -19.40
N SER A 236 23.83 -9.64 -19.73
CA SER A 236 24.30 -9.67 -21.12
C SER A 236 24.25 -11.09 -21.70
N PHE A 237 24.23 -11.19 -23.04
CA PHE A 237 24.20 -12.47 -23.76
C PHE A 237 25.26 -13.47 -23.25
N TRP A 238 26.50 -13.02 -23.02
CA TRP A 238 27.59 -13.88 -22.55
C TRP A 238 27.45 -14.30 -21.08
N GLN A 239 26.79 -13.48 -20.25
CA GLN A 239 26.49 -13.84 -18.87
C GLN A 239 25.39 -14.89 -18.78
N LYS A 240 24.37 -14.84 -19.65
CA LYS A 240 23.29 -15.83 -19.73
C LYS A 240 23.79 -17.24 -20.08
N LEU A 241 24.89 -17.35 -20.82
CA LEU A 241 25.51 -18.65 -21.13
C LEU A 241 26.21 -19.29 -19.92
N ASN A 242 26.45 -18.53 -18.85
CA ASN A 242 27.03 -19.08 -17.63
C ASN A 242 25.89 -19.57 -16.69
N PRO A 243 25.77 -20.89 -16.47
CA PRO A 243 24.65 -21.45 -15.70
C PRO A 243 24.67 -21.01 -14.23
N VAL A 244 25.85 -20.86 -13.62
CA VAL A 244 25.98 -20.41 -12.23
C VAL A 244 25.54 -18.95 -12.09
N LYS A 245 25.90 -18.10 -13.06
CA LYS A 245 25.47 -16.70 -13.05
C LYS A 245 23.97 -16.57 -13.27
N SER A 246 23.40 -17.35 -14.18
CA SER A 246 21.96 -17.31 -14.47
C SER A 246 21.13 -17.73 -13.27
N ILE A 247 21.56 -18.76 -12.52
CA ILE A 247 20.88 -19.16 -11.26
C ILE A 247 20.98 -18.05 -10.21
N LYS A 248 22.17 -17.48 -10.01
CA LYS A 248 22.34 -16.37 -9.05
C LYS A 248 21.46 -15.18 -9.41
N HIS A 249 21.44 -14.82 -10.69
CA HIS A 249 20.60 -13.75 -11.22
C HIS A 249 19.11 -14.02 -10.98
N GLY A 250 18.63 -15.23 -11.27
CA GLY A 250 17.24 -15.58 -11.00
C GLY A 250 16.87 -15.54 -9.52
N VAL A 251 17.81 -15.87 -8.62
CA VAL A 251 17.65 -15.68 -7.17
C VAL A 251 17.65 -14.19 -6.80
N GLU A 252 18.50 -13.39 -7.43
CA GLU A 252 18.55 -11.94 -7.23
C GLU A 252 17.22 -11.30 -7.64
N MET A 253 16.72 -11.61 -8.85
CA MET A 253 15.43 -11.12 -9.36
C MET A 253 14.23 -11.55 -8.52
N HIS A 254 14.39 -12.63 -7.76
CA HIS A 254 13.37 -13.10 -6.84
C HIS A 254 13.20 -12.18 -5.64
N TYR A 255 14.21 -11.42 -5.19
CA TYR A 255 14.08 -10.60 -3.99
C TYR A 255 13.10 -9.42 -4.14
N ILE A 256 12.56 -8.99 -2.99
CA ILE A 256 11.67 -7.84 -2.93
C ILE A 256 12.31 -6.55 -3.42
N ASP A 257 13.63 -6.39 -3.27
CA ASP A 257 14.34 -5.21 -3.78
C ASP A 257 14.29 -5.15 -5.31
N SER A 258 14.43 -6.29 -6.01
CA SER A 258 14.28 -6.34 -7.46
C SER A 258 12.85 -6.06 -7.91
N VAL A 259 11.84 -6.49 -7.14
CA VAL A 259 10.44 -6.11 -7.39
C VAL A 259 10.27 -4.60 -7.30
N ILE A 260 10.77 -3.97 -6.23
CA ILE A 260 10.66 -2.53 -6.01
C ILE A 260 11.39 -1.77 -7.15
N GLU A 261 12.61 -2.17 -7.49
CA GLU A 261 13.38 -1.57 -8.57
C GLU A 261 12.67 -1.70 -9.93
N ALA A 262 12.09 -2.87 -10.22
CA ALA A 262 11.35 -3.10 -11.44
C ALA A 262 10.05 -2.28 -11.50
N GLN A 263 9.33 -2.15 -10.38
CA GLN A 263 8.16 -1.26 -10.28
C GLN A 263 8.57 0.21 -10.50
N GLU A 264 9.66 0.68 -9.88
CA GLU A 264 10.18 2.04 -10.08
C GLU A 264 10.57 2.29 -11.54
N LYS A 265 11.15 1.28 -12.21
CA LYS A 265 11.55 1.34 -13.62
C LYS A 265 10.34 1.43 -14.56
N VAL A 266 9.25 0.71 -14.27
CA VAL A 266 8.03 0.69 -15.11
C VAL A 266 7.12 1.88 -14.84
N PHE A 267 6.86 2.19 -13.57
CA PHE A 267 5.82 3.15 -13.19
C PHE A 267 6.38 4.53 -12.82
N GLY A 268 7.69 4.62 -12.53
CA GLY A 268 8.35 5.81 -12.01
C GLY A 268 8.38 5.83 -10.48
N LYS A 269 9.42 6.45 -9.91
CA LYS A 269 9.58 6.57 -8.44
C LYS A 269 8.48 7.37 -7.76
N ASP A 270 7.78 8.21 -8.52
CA ASP A 270 6.64 9.01 -8.07
C ASP A 270 5.32 8.24 -8.07
N PHE A 271 5.29 6.98 -8.54
CA PHE A 271 4.05 6.23 -8.75
C PHE A 271 3.18 6.10 -7.49
N GLU A 272 3.78 5.83 -6.32
CA GLU A 272 3.10 5.79 -5.01
C GLU A 272 2.31 7.07 -4.71
N THR A 273 2.81 8.20 -5.20
CA THR A 273 2.20 9.50 -4.96
C THR A 273 1.31 9.96 -6.10
N ARG A 274 1.37 9.31 -7.28
CA ARG A 274 0.81 9.81 -8.55
C ARG A 274 -0.72 9.95 -8.55
N ASN A 275 -1.44 9.13 -7.79
CA ASN A 275 -2.90 9.25 -7.61
C ASN A 275 -3.32 9.48 -6.16
N ALA A 276 -2.36 9.71 -5.25
CA ALA A 276 -2.70 9.99 -3.87
C ALA A 276 -3.54 11.27 -3.84
N ARG A 277 -4.71 11.21 -3.19
CA ARG A 277 -5.49 12.42 -2.93
C ARG A 277 -4.92 13.09 -1.70
N MET A 278 -5.10 14.39 -1.56
CA MET A 278 -4.66 15.13 -0.37
C MET A 278 -5.22 14.60 0.93
N ASN A 279 -6.37 13.92 0.91
CA ASN A 279 -6.93 13.27 2.10
C ASN A 279 -6.24 11.94 2.45
N ASP A 280 -5.43 11.37 1.55
CA ASP A 280 -4.58 10.22 1.80
C ASP A 280 -3.32 10.64 2.58
N PRO A 281 -3.00 10.03 3.74
CA PRO A 281 -1.77 10.24 4.50
C PRO A 281 -0.48 10.19 3.70
N ALA A 282 -0.42 9.41 2.63
CA ALA A 282 0.75 9.30 1.78
C ALA A 282 0.96 10.52 0.87
N HIS A 283 -0.05 11.38 0.73
CA HIS A 283 0.07 12.57 -0.10
C HIS A 283 0.92 13.66 0.59
N PRO A 284 1.90 14.27 -0.09
CA PRO A 284 2.79 15.27 0.52
C PRO A 284 2.08 16.47 1.17
N ALA A 285 0.92 16.88 0.63
CA ALA A 285 0.12 17.95 1.20
C ALA A 285 -0.95 17.49 2.21
N ASN A 286 -0.96 16.21 2.61
CA ASN A 286 -1.93 15.69 3.58
C ASN A 286 -1.93 16.44 4.92
N PRO A 287 -0.78 16.83 5.51
CA PRO A 287 -0.79 17.61 6.75
C PRO A 287 -1.55 18.94 6.61
N LEU A 288 -1.30 19.69 5.53
CA LEU A 288 -2.01 20.94 5.23
C LEU A 288 -3.50 20.69 4.98
N TYR A 289 -3.84 19.58 4.31
CA TYR A 289 -5.22 19.17 4.10
C TYR A 289 -5.95 18.88 5.39
N ARG A 290 -5.39 18.04 6.29
CA ARG A 290 -6.05 17.70 7.56
C ARG A 290 -6.31 18.94 8.40
N GLN A 291 -5.31 19.81 8.52
CA GLN A 291 -5.44 21.06 9.27
C GLN A 291 -6.48 22.01 8.64
N SER A 292 -6.52 22.10 7.31
CA SER A 292 -7.54 22.86 6.59
C SER A 292 -8.93 22.23 6.77
N TYR A 293 -9.04 20.91 6.73
CA TYR A 293 -10.29 20.17 6.88
C TYR A 293 -10.86 20.35 8.28
N ASP A 294 -10.06 20.21 9.33
CA ASP A 294 -10.49 20.41 10.72
C ASP A 294 -11.04 21.84 10.92
N GLY A 295 -10.35 22.84 10.37
CA GLY A 295 -10.79 24.23 10.42
C GLY A 295 -12.07 24.51 9.62
N VAL A 296 -12.22 23.93 8.43
CA VAL A 296 -13.44 24.07 7.63
C VAL A 296 -14.61 23.30 8.26
N GLN A 297 -14.36 22.12 8.80
CA GLN A 297 -15.38 21.24 9.41
C GLN A 297 -16.04 21.92 10.61
N GLY A 298 -15.28 22.65 11.44
CA GLY A 298 -15.83 23.44 12.55
C GLY A 298 -16.83 24.53 12.11
N HIS A 299 -16.83 24.88 10.82
CA HIS A 299 -17.64 25.92 10.23
C HIS A 299 -18.65 25.40 9.19
N ALA A 300 -18.65 24.10 8.88
CA ALA A 300 -19.38 23.51 7.76
C ALA A 300 -20.90 23.67 7.91
N ALA A 301 -21.45 23.32 9.07
CA ALA A 301 -22.89 23.38 9.34
C ALA A 301 -23.44 24.82 9.23
N ALA A 302 -22.73 25.80 9.79
CA ALA A 302 -23.11 27.20 9.73
C ALA A 302 -23.10 27.77 8.30
N ARG A 303 -22.42 27.09 7.37
CA ARG A 303 -22.26 27.49 5.97
C ARG A 303 -23.03 26.62 4.99
N GLY A 304 -23.81 25.66 5.49
CA GLY A 304 -24.56 24.71 4.66
C GLY A 304 -23.67 23.84 3.77
N LEU A 305 -22.41 23.61 4.16
CA LEU A 305 -21.52 22.70 3.44
C LEU A 305 -21.87 21.25 3.79
N ASN A 306 -22.04 20.42 2.78
CA ASN A 306 -22.09 18.97 2.97
C ASN A 306 -20.68 18.37 3.11
N GLY A 307 -20.60 17.06 3.40
CA GLY A 307 -19.31 16.38 3.59
C GLY A 307 -18.37 16.50 2.38
N ALA A 308 -18.88 16.30 1.16
CA ALA A 308 -18.09 16.42 -0.06
C ALA A 308 -17.58 17.87 -0.26
N GLN A 309 -18.46 18.85 -0.10
CA GLN A 309 -18.12 20.27 -0.20
C GLN A 309 -17.10 20.71 0.86
N THR A 310 -17.14 20.09 2.04
CA THR A 310 -16.15 20.32 3.12
C THR A 310 -14.77 19.84 2.69
N GLU A 311 -14.68 18.62 2.14
CA GLU A 311 -13.42 18.08 1.61
C GLU A 311 -12.88 18.87 0.43
N GLN A 312 -13.76 19.27 -0.50
CA GLN A 312 -13.40 20.05 -1.68
C GLN A 312 -12.81 21.41 -1.27
N LEU A 313 -13.50 22.12 -0.38
CA LEU A 313 -13.04 23.41 0.13
C LEU A 313 -11.73 23.28 0.93
N ALA A 314 -11.60 22.25 1.76
CA ALA A 314 -10.37 21.97 2.50
C ALA A 314 -9.19 21.64 1.57
N GLY A 315 -9.42 20.85 0.52
CA GLY A 315 -8.43 20.53 -0.51
C GLY A 315 -7.98 21.75 -1.30
N ALA A 316 -8.91 22.60 -1.72
CA ALA A 316 -8.59 23.84 -2.41
C ALA A 316 -7.81 24.80 -1.49
N LEU A 317 -8.20 24.91 -0.21
CA LEU A 317 -7.50 25.75 0.76
C LEU A 317 -6.07 25.24 1.07
N ALA A 318 -5.89 23.91 1.18
CA ALA A 318 -4.58 23.29 1.37
C ALA A 318 -3.64 23.50 0.17
N LEU A 319 -4.19 23.44 -1.06
CA LEU A 319 -3.44 23.78 -2.27
C LEU A 319 -2.95 25.23 -2.25
N GLU A 320 -3.81 26.18 -1.89
CA GLU A 320 -3.43 27.60 -1.80
C GLU A 320 -2.43 27.84 -0.66
N ALA A 321 -2.57 27.16 0.47
CA ALA A 321 -1.59 27.18 1.56
C ALA A 321 -0.21 26.72 1.07
N GLN A 322 -0.15 25.59 0.36
CA GLN A 322 1.08 25.10 -0.23
C GLN A 322 1.67 26.09 -1.26
N ARG A 323 0.83 26.70 -2.11
CA ARG A 323 1.25 27.71 -3.09
C ARG A 323 1.78 28.99 -2.43
N GLY A 324 1.20 29.37 -1.28
CA GLY A 324 1.68 30.46 -0.43
C GLY A 324 2.92 30.11 0.40
N GLY A 325 3.40 28.87 0.31
CA GLY A 325 4.56 28.35 1.04
C GLY A 325 4.34 28.21 2.54
N LEU A 326 3.07 28.06 2.98
CA LEU A 326 2.75 27.75 4.37
C LEU A 326 3.25 26.33 4.69
N ASN A 327 3.81 26.16 5.88
CA ASN A 327 4.29 24.86 6.37
C ASN A 327 3.22 24.13 7.21
N ARG A 328 2.25 24.87 7.74
CA ARG A 328 1.09 24.36 8.47
C ARG A 328 -0.06 25.37 8.41
N VAL A 329 -1.27 24.92 8.72
CA VAL A 329 -2.46 25.75 8.91
C VAL A 329 -2.83 25.69 10.38
N ASP A 330 -2.59 26.77 11.12
CA ASP A 330 -2.89 26.86 12.55
C ASP A 330 -4.39 27.18 12.78
N GLN A 331 -5.01 27.91 11.85
CA GLN A 331 -6.42 28.26 11.90
C GLN A 331 -7.00 28.49 10.50
N VAL A 332 -8.29 28.20 10.34
CA VAL A 332 -9.09 28.60 9.17
C VAL A 332 -10.05 29.70 9.58
N VAL A 333 -9.93 30.87 8.94
CA VAL A 333 -10.79 32.02 9.20
C VAL A 333 -11.63 32.29 7.96
N PHE A 334 -12.91 32.58 8.13
CA PHE A 334 -13.74 33.03 7.01
C PHE A 334 -13.94 34.53 7.09
N GLY A 335 -13.96 35.20 5.95
CA GLY A 335 -14.30 36.63 5.87
C GLY A 335 -15.72 36.91 6.36
N GLU A 336 -15.99 38.16 6.74
CA GLU A 336 -17.31 38.60 7.25
C GLU A 336 -18.45 38.29 6.26
N ASP A 337 -18.19 38.42 4.96
CA ASP A 337 -19.14 38.12 3.89
C ASP A 337 -19.25 36.62 3.56
N GLY A 338 -18.42 35.79 4.19
CA GLY A 338 -18.34 34.35 3.97
C GLY A 338 -17.82 33.91 2.60
N ARG A 339 -17.40 34.84 1.72
CA ARG A 339 -16.96 34.52 0.36
C ARG A 339 -15.55 33.96 0.31
N ARG A 340 -14.72 34.29 1.29
CA ARG A 340 -13.34 33.81 1.38
C ARG A 340 -13.11 32.98 2.63
N ALA A 341 -12.35 31.91 2.47
CA ALA A 341 -11.72 31.19 3.57
C ALA A 341 -10.21 31.44 3.52
N PHE A 342 -9.60 31.63 4.69
CA PHE A 342 -8.19 31.96 4.87
C PHE A 342 -7.53 30.85 5.69
N ALA A 343 -6.47 30.27 5.16
CA ALA A 343 -5.55 29.42 5.91
C ALA A 343 -4.48 30.32 6.51
N VAL A 344 -4.31 30.26 7.82
CA VAL A 344 -3.38 31.13 8.54
C VAL A 344 -2.36 30.29 9.28
N GLU A 345 -1.08 30.56 9.04
CA GLU A 345 0.05 30.08 9.83
C GLU A 345 0.48 31.20 10.79
N GLY A 346 0.53 30.90 12.08
CA GLY A 346 0.93 31.81 13.15
C GLY A 346 -0.23 32.46 13.91
N GLN A 347 0.00 32.74 15.20
CA GLN A 347 -1.00 33.38 16.08
C GLN A 347 -0.85 34.90 16.19
N ARG A 348 0.32 35.44 15.82
CA ARG A 348 0.64 36.85 15.97
C ARG A 348 0.52 37.59 14.62
N PRO A 349 -0.26 38.68 14.53
CA PRO A 349 -0.52 39.36 13.26
C PRO A 349 0.74 39.76 12.50
N GLU A 350 1.81 40.16 13.20
CA GLU A 350 3.06 40.61 12.60
C GLU A 350 3.90 39.50 11.94
N SER A 351 3.62 38.24 12.25
CA SER A 351 4.34 37.09 11.69
C SER A 351 3.42 36.08 10.99
N GLN A 352 2.16 36.44 10.76
CA GLN A 352 1.21 35.57 10.11
C GLN A 352 1.52 35.41 8.62
N ARG A 353 1.43 34.17 8.14
CA ARG A 353 1.39 33.86 6.72
C ARG A 353 -0.01 33.40 6.37
N VAL A 354 -0.55 33.91 5.28
CA VAL A 354 -1.95 33.71 4.93
C VAL A 354 -2.06 33.26 3.49
N ALA A 355 -2.85 32.24 3.26
CA ALA A 355 -3.38 31.86 1.95
C ALA A 355 -4.90 31.95 1.98
N HIS A 356 -5.55 32.08 0.83
CA HIS A 356 -6.99 32.19 0.78
C HIS A 356 -7.57 31.51 -0.45
N VAL A 357 -8.83 31.09 -0.33
CA VAL A 357 -9.62 30.54 -1.43
C VAL A 357 -10.99 31.19 -1.46
N ASP A 358 -11.56 31.32 -2.65
CA ASP A 358 -12.98 31.63 -2.81
C ASP A 358 -13.83 30.41 -2.41
N VAL A 359 -14.79 30.59 -1.52
CA VAL A 359 -15.59 29.50 -0.94
C VAL A 359 -16.50 28.85 -1.98
N ALA A 360 -17.04 29.63 -2.92
CA ALA A 360 -17.92 29.11 -3.96
C ALA A 360 -17.14 28.24 -4.96
N SER A 361 -15.97 28.72 -5.39
CA SER A 361 -15.06 27.93 -6.23
C SER A 361 -14.49 26.73 -5.49
N GLY A 362 -14.06 26.90 -4.24
CA GLY A 362 -13.37 25.87 -3.46
C GLY A 362 -14.27 24.67 -3.16
N ARG A 363 -15.54 24.89 -2.83
CA ARG A 363 -16.49 23.79 -2.57
C ARG A 363 -16.92 23.02 -3.84
N GLU A 364 -16.65 23.58 -5.02
CA GLU A 364 -16.98 22.95 -6.31
C GLU A 364 -15.76 22.26 -6.93
N GLN A 365 -14.55 22.67 -6.56
CA GLN A 365 -13.30 22.06 -7.04
C GLN A 365 -13.17 20.61 -6.55
N PRO A 366 -13.11 19.60 -7.44
CA PRO A 366 -12.91 18.22 -7.03
C PRO A 366 -11.61 18.03 -6.25
N LEU A 367 -11.65 17.28 -5.14
CA LEU A 367 -10.46 17.01 -4.32
C LEU A 367 -9.32 16.38 -5.15
N ALA A 368 -9.65 15.51 -6.10
CA ALA A 368 -8.68 14.91 -7.01
C ALA A 368 -7.91 15.97 -7.82
N GLN A 369 -8.58 17.03 -8.29
CA GLN A 369 -7.96 18.12 -9.02
C GLN A 369 -6.99 18.91 -8.13
N SER A 370 -7.39 19.24 -6.90
CA SER A 370 -6.51 19.92 -5.94
C SER A 370 -5.26 19.08 -5.64
N SER A 371 -5.45 17.76 -5.51
CA SER A 371 -4.38 16.81 -5.23
C SER A 371 -3.35 16.74 -6.36
N GLU A 372 -3.82 16.59 -7.59
CA GLU A 372 -2.94 16.59 -8.77
C GLU A 372 -2.15 17.90 -8.89
N GLN A 373 -2.82 19.04 -8.71
CA GLN A 373 -2.17 20.36 -8.78
C GLN A 373 -1.10 20.55 -7.70
N SER A 374 -1.30 19.94 -6.53
CA SER A 374 -0.33 19.99 -5.44
C SER A 374 0.90 19.13 -5.68
N LEU A 375 0.74 17.95 -6.27
CA LEU A 375 1.85 17.11 -6.69
C LEU A 375 2.69 17.83 -7.75
N GLN A 376 2.03 18.45 -8.75
CA GLN A 376 2.71 19.25 -9.76
C GLN A 376 3.49 20.42 -9.15
N LEU A 377 2.92 21.08 -8.13
CA LEU A 377 3.59 22.17 -7.42
C LEU A 377 4.81 21.67 -6.63
N ALA A 378 4.68 20.55 -5.92
CA ALA A 378 5.78 19.93 -5.17
C ALA A 378 6.94 19.55 -6.09
N GLN A 379 6.63 18.96 -7.25
CA GLN A 379 7.63 18.58 -8.26
C GLN A 379 8.38 19.80 -8.83
N ARG A 380 7.67 20.91 -9.11
CA ARG A 380 8.31 22.16 -9.59
C ARG A 380 9.24 22.75 -8.55
N THR A 381 8.84 22.76 -7.28
CA THR A 381 9.68 23.25 -6.18
C THR A 381 10.92 22.38 -5.99
N ALA A 382 10.79 21.06 -6.10
CA ALA A 382 11.92 20.14 -6.04
C ALA A 382 12.90 20.33 -7.21
N ALA A 383 12.40 20.55 -8.43
CA ALA A 383 13.22 20.80 -9.62
C ALA A 383 13.91 22.19 -9.62
N ALA A 384 13.38 23.15 -8.86
CA ALA A 384 13.92 24.51 -8.75
C ALA A 384 14.95 24.67 -7.61
N ALA A 385 15.16 23.65 -6.78
CA ALA A 385 16.18 23.69 -5.73
C ALA A 385 17.59 23.65 -6.36
N PRO A 386 18.49 24.60 -6.05
CA PRO A 386 19.85 24.57 -6.58
C PRO A 386 20.57 23.32 -6.08
N ALA A 387 21.17 22.56 -7.01
CA ALA A 387 22.08 21.48 -6.67
C ALA A 387 23.24 22.07 -5.85
N LEU A 388 23.30 21.73 -4.57
CA LEU A 388 24.46 22.02 -3.73
C LEU A 388 25.64 21.20 -4.28
N GLU A 389 26.48 21.85 -5.09
CA GLU A 389 27.79 21.31 -5.46
C GLU A 389 28.59 20.99 -4.19
N PRO A 390 29.18 19.79 -4.06
CA PRO A 390 30.11 19.51 -2.98
C PRO A 390 31.38 20.34 -3.22
N GLN A 391 31.55 21.40 -2.46
CA GLN A 391 32.86 22.06 -2.33
C GLN A 391 33.82 21.08 -1.64
N LEU A 392 34.51 20.28 -2.46
CA LEU A 392 35.63 19.47 -2.01
C LEU A 392 36.81 20.40 -1.67
N SER A 393 37.04 20.51 -0.37
CA SER A 393 38.26 21.01 0.25
C SER A 393 39.50 20.41 -0.42
N ALA A 394 40.18 21.21 -1.25
CA ALA A 394 41.55 20.96 -1.67
C ALA A 394 42.50 21.39 -0.54
N ALA A 395 42.57 20.58 0.51
CA ALA A 395 43.65 20.60 1.49
C ALA A 395 44.44 19.30 1.40
N ARG A 396 45.50 19.29 0.58
CA ARG A 396 46.78 18.58 0.76
C ARG A 396 47.62 18.69 -0.50
N GLY A 397 48.76 19.36 -0.40
CA GLY A 397 49.75 19.40 -1.46
C GLY A 397 50.76 20.54 -1.36
N ARG A 398 51.44 20.67 -0.22
CA ARG A 398 52.85 21.12 -0.16
C ARG A 398 53.56 20.38 0.96
#